data_AF-A0A7S1S2E4-F1
#
_entry.id   AF-A0A7S1S2E4-F1
#
_cell.length_a   1.000
_cell.length_b   1.000
_cell.length_c   1.000
_cell.angle_alpha   90.00
_cell.angle_beta   90.00
_cell.angle_gamma   90.00
#
_symmetry.space_group_name_H-M   'P 1'
#
loop_
_entity.id
_entity.type
_entity.pdbx_description
1 polymer ?
#
loop_
_entity_poly.entity_id
_entity_poly.type
_entity_poly.pdbx_seq_one_letter_code
_entity_poly.pdbx_strand_id
1 'polypeptide(L)'
;PPLAPCCFRMSPNAPVYTKLLEMSSSRVDSRTYGCTVDNMEESLVEEWSEEEGSFISSAESEHTQTCLKLFNWGGREDRNKKQIMWVSRCKCGFVFKDASVFCSQCGAKREIESSPLEALRKELEVNHHQQAEAQRRLTDTTNAFQVKELQLRSTLDVQVREEQRILEAMERFQTPVAEGPKPNGPRPLRFVEGGVFTTVSSMVIVLNVLVLIYQATHPETQESLKWLNCCFLAFYTVELTLKALVWQNMFFCGPWSLVGWHILDMVIVIGGIFDLIILPICFSSQSGYMRLLSAMRVLRLLRLFKLLHNFLVADSSWAEGETFQIFIMSLIALSSVLMGLECDWPSLTLFLDSIYWEQVILAIFVFDVAVRLKNKGLKFFCDRHDWAWNWLDFTVVVGGILDQWMLPVITLVTSMISGNSSATYSSNMGQFMVILRMARLLRVLRLVRLVRQVPQLFNLLSGIAQAMAGMVWVLLLTIVVLYFF
;
A
#
# COMPACT_ATOMS: atom_id res chain seq x y z
N PRO A 1 -19.71 -8.31 1.49
CA PRO A 1 -18.63 -7.89 2.43
C PRO A 1 -18.12 -6.49 2.03
N PRO A 2 -18.36 -5.48 2.88
CA PRO A 2 -17.42 -5.20 3.96
C PRO A 2 -18.10 -4.87 5.31
N LEU A 3 -17.28 -4.88 6.36
CA LEU A 3 -17.62 -4.66 7.76
C LEU A 3 -18.04 -3.21 8.03
N ALA A 4 -19.19 -3.04 8.68
CA ALA A 4 -19.63 -1.76 9.25
C ALA A 4 -18.96 -1.52 10.62
N PRO A 5 -18.63 -0.26 10.97
CA PRO A 5 -18.09 0.09 12.27
C PRO A 5 -19.21 0.28 13.30
N CYS A 6 -19.19 -0.52 14.37
CA CYS A 6 -20.04 -0.30 15.53
C CYS A 6 -19.62 0.98 16.26
N CYS A 7 -20.38 2.07 16.05
CA CYS A 7 -20.34 3.26 16.89
C CYS A 7 -20.92 2.93 18.27
N PHE A 8 -20.08 2.82 19.29
CA PHE A 8 -20.53 2.91 20.69
C PHE A 8 -20.74 4.38 21.05
N ARG A 9 -22.00 4.78 21.12
CA ARG A 9 -22.43 6.06 21.71
C ARG A 9 -22.40 5.90 23.24
N MET A 10 -21.41 6.48 23.90
CA MET A 10 -21.39 6.57 25.37
C MET A 10 -22.50 7.50 25.85
N SER A 11 -23.43 6.95 26.61
CA SER A 11 -24.35 7.70 27.48
C SER A 11 -23.62 7.99 28.80
N PRO A 12 -23.56 9.24 29.28
CA PRO A 12 -23.12 9.53 30.64
C PRO A 12 -24.35 9.50 31.55
N ASN A 13 -24.46 8.45 32.37
CA ASN A 13 -25.22 8.35 33.64
C ASN A 13 -25.91 6.97 33.79
N ALA A 14 -25.27 6.04 34.48
CA ALA A 14 -25.92 4.98 35.25
C ALA A 14 -24.92 4.32 36.20
N PRO A 15 -25.23 4.16 37.51
CA PRO A 15 -24.39 3.42 38.45
C PRO A 15 -24.60 1.91 38.29
N VAL A 16 -23.50 1.15 38.15
CA VAL A 16 -23.50 -0.31 38.07
C VAL A 16 -22.97 -0.87 39.40
N TYR A 17 -23.84 -1.48 40.20
CA TYR A 17 -23.47 -2.45 41.22
C TYR A 17 -24.57 -3.49 41.33
N THR A 18 -24.41 -4.64 40.66
CA THR A 18 -25.09 -5.91 40.99
C THR A 18 -24.56 -7.03 40.09
N LYS A 19 -23.50 -7.70 40.54
CA LYS A 19 -23.14 -9.07 40.13
C LYS A 19 -21.93 -9.47 40.96
N LEU A 20 -22.15 -10.26 42.03
CA LEU A 20 -21.15 -11.10 42.70
C LEU A 20 -21.82 -11.90 43.84
N LEU A 21 -22.83 -12.72 43.51
CA LEU A 21 -23.36 -13.78 44.39
C LEU A 21 -23.76 -15.02 43.57
N GLU A 22 -22.87 -15.44 42.66
CA GLU A 22 -22.92 -16.75 42.02
C GLU A 22 -21.49 -17.31 41.99
N MET A 23 -20.98 -17.77 43.14
CA MET A 23 -19.82 -18.66 43.22
C MET A 23 -19.59 -19.11 44.68
N SER A 24 -20.34 -20.12 45.11
CA SER A 24 -19.85 -21.14 46.06
C SER A 24 -20.90 -22.24 46.22
N SER A 25 -21.18 -22.95 45.11
CA SER A 25 -21.67 -24.33 45.19
C SER A 25 -20.45 -25.21 45.38
N SER A 26 -20.06 -25.44 46.63
CA SER A 26 -19.06 -26.45 46.98
C SER A 26 -19.64 -27.31 48.09
N ARG A 27 -20.02 -28.52 47.65
CA ARG A 27 -20.49 -29.69 48.38
C ARG A 27 -19.62 -29.92 49.64
N VAL A 28 -20.24 -29.87 50.83
CA VAL A 28 -19.65 -30.38 52.07
C VAL A 28 -20.62 -31.39 52.67
N ASP A 29 -20.09 -32.57 52.95
CA ASP A 29 -20.82 -33.78 53.32
C ASP A 29 -21.61 -33.64 54.63
N SER A 30 -22.83 -34.18 54.57
CA SER A 30 -23.75 -34.42 55.67
C SER A 30 -23.20 -35.43 56.69
N ARG A 31 -23.09 -35.03 57.95
CA ARG A 31 -23.34 -35.91 59.10
C ARG A 31 -24.43 -35.30 59.96
N THR A 32 -25.60 -35.91 59.86
CA THR A 32 -26.83 -35.61 60.59
C THR A 32 -26.63 -35.89 62.08
N TYR A 33 -26.74 -34.85 62.91
CA TYR A 33 -27.06 -35.00 64.33
C TYR A 33 -28.28 -34.14 64.62
N GLY A 34 -29.44 -34.79 64.74
CA GLY A 34 -30.70 -34.12 65.06
C GLY A 34 -30.68 -33.63 66.50
N CYS A 35 -30.90 -32.33 66.69
CA CYS A 35 -31.31 -31.76 67.96
C CYS A 35 -32.80 -31.45 67.87
N THR A 36 -33.65 -32.37 68.34
CA THR A 36 -35.03 -32.04 68.67
C THR A 36 -35.04 -31.32 70.02
N VAL A 37 -35.79 -30.22 70.11
CA VAL A 37 -36.08 -29.52 71.35
C VAL A 37 -37.56 -29.73 71.63
N ASP A 38 -37.91 -30.90 72.16
CA ASP A 38 -39.19 -31.05 72.83
C ASP A 38 -39.09 -30.37 74.20
N ASN A 39 -40.06 -29.51 74.50
CA ASN A 39 -40.30 -28.79 75.74
C ASN A 39 -39.38 -27.59 76.03
N MET A 40 -39.78 -26.43 75.51
CA MET A 40 -39.46 -25.12 76.09
C MET A 40 -40.71 -24.57 76.79
N GLU A 41 -40.58 -24.23 78.08
CA GLU A 41 -41.63 -23.59 78.88
C GLU A 41 -42.09 -22.28 78.24
N GLU A 42 -43.41 -22.10 78.23
CA GLU A 42 -44.27 -21.13 77.54
C GLU A 42 -44.05 -19.63 77.87
N SER A 43 -42.92 -19.23 78.47
CA SER A 43 -42.73 -17.86 78.98
C SER A 43 -41.79 -16.96 78.17
N LEU A 44 -41.26 -17.42 77.02
CA LEU A 44 -40.36 -16.63 76.16
C LEU A 44 -40.73 -16.62 74.66
N VAL A 45 -41.91 -17.13 74.29
CA VAL A 45 -42.37 -17.26 72.90
C VAL A 45 -43.61 -16.40 72.66
N GLU A 46 -43.52 -15.09 72.84
CA GLU A 46 -44.57 -14.19 72.35
C GLU A 46 -44.20 -13.40 71.08
N GLU A 47 -43.00 -13.54 70.51
CA GLU A 47 -42.65 -12.73 69.31
C GLU A 47 -41.74 -13.37 68.23
N TRP A 48 -41.43 -14.68 68.30
CA TRP A 48 -40.47 -15.30 67.37
C TRP A 48 -40.92 -16.68 66.88
N SER A 49 -40.97 -16.86 65.56
CA SER A 49 -41.29 -18.13 64.88
C SER A 49 -40.00 -18.78 64.36
N GLU A 50 -39.69 -20.00 64.79
CA GLU A 50 -38.62 -20.81 64.16
C GLU A 50 -39.01 -21.21 62.73
N GLU A 51 -38.08 -21.15 61.78
CA GLU A 51 -38.16 -21.87 60.50
C GLU A 51 -37.46 -23.22 60.67
N GLU A 52 -38.16 -24.31 60.39
CA GLU A 52 -37.57 -25.65 60.29
C GLU A 52 -36.62 -25.72 59.08
N GLY A 53 -35.34 -25.39 59.29
CA GLY A 53 -34.26 -25.90 58.43
C GLY A 53 -33.30 -24.92 57.75
N SER A 54 -32.53 -24.12 58.49
CA SER A 54 -31.24 -23.62 57.97
C SER A 54 -30.11 -23.72 59.01
N PHE A 55 -29.39 -24.83 58.95
CA PHE A 55 -28.21 -25.13 59.77
C PHE A 55 -26.95 -24.70 59.00
N ILE A 56 -26.11 -23.84 59.57
CA ILE A 56 -24.99 -23.19 58.84
C ILE A 56 -23.64 -23.82 59.18
N SER A 57 -23.39 -24.15 60.45
CA SER A 57 -22.24 -24.95 60.90
C SER A 57 -22.42 -25.36 62.36
N SER A 58 -21.77 -26.45 62.79
CA SER A 58 -21.67 -26.82 64.21
C SER A 58 -20.24 -27.08 64.63
N ALA A 59 -19.91 -26.69 65.86
CA ALA A 59 -18.67 -27.06 66.53
C ALA A 59 -19.01 -27.82 67.82
N GLU A 60 -18.27 -28.88 68.11
CA GLU A 60 -18.52 -29.78 69.25
C GLU A 60 -17.24 -29.92 70.07
N SER A 61 -17.35 -29.71 71.38
CA SER A 61 -16.26 -29.89 72.35
C SER A 61 -16.60 -30.98 73.37
N GLU A 62 -15.69 -31.27 74.30
CA GLU A 62 -15.88 -32.37 75.28
C GLU A 62 -17.20 -32.25 76.06
N HIS A 63 -17.66 -31.03 76.37
CA HIS A 63 -18.83 -30.77 77.23
C HIS A 63 -19.97 -29.95 76.60
N THR A 64 -19.78 -29.34 75.42
CA THR A 64 -20.77 -28.46 74.78
C THR A 64 -20.90 -28.68 73.27
N GLN A 65 -22.13 -28.55 72.76
CA GLN A 65 -22.43 -28.55 71.34
C GLN A 65 -22.96 -27.18 70.94
N THR A 66 -22.33 -26.54 69.95
CA THR A 66 -22.67 -25.17 69.54
C THR A 66 -23.06 -25.15 68.07
N CYS A 67 -24.26 -24.63 67.78
CA CYS A 67 -24.84 -24.59 66.44
C CYS A 67 -25.18 -23.15 66.05
N LEU A 68 -24.90 -22.81 64.80
CA LEU A 68 -25.28 -21.52 64.20
C LEU A 68 -26.65 -21.65 63.55
N LYS A 69 -27.66 -20.92 64.08
CA LYS A 69 -29.01 -20.87 63.52
C LYS A 69 -29.36 -19.46 63.05
N LEU A 70 -30.13 -19.38 61.96
CA LEU A 70 -30.65 -18.15 61.39
C LEU A 70 -32.12 -17.97 61.84
N PHE A 71 -32.45 -16.84 62.43
CA PHE A 71 -33.82 -16.52 62.89
C PHE A 71 -34.41 -15.35 62.10
N ASN A 72 -35.73 -15.39 61.85
CA ASN A 72 -36.50 -14.28 61.28
C ASN A 72 -37.16 -13.47 62.40
N TRP A 73 -37.07 -12.13 62.34
CA TRP A 73 -37.73 -11.23 63.28
C TRP A 73 -39.24 -11.11 62.99
N GLY A 74 -40.09 -11.44 63.96
CA GLY A 74 -41.56 -11.53 63.82
C GLY A 74 -42.33 -10.32 64.36
N GLY A 75 -41.98 -9.08 63.98
CA GLY A 75 -42.67 -7.85 64.38
C GLY A 75 -43.40 -7.19 63.20
N ARG A 76 -44.57 -6.57 63.45
CA ARG A 76 -45.54 -6.10 62.42
C ARG A 76 -45.06 -5.06 61.40
N GLU A 77 -43.81 -4.61 61.44
CA GLU A 77 -43.28 -3.60 60.51
C GLU A 77 -42.02 -3.99 59.71
N ASP A 78 -41.35 -5.13 59.96
CA ASP A 78 -40.12 -5.49 59.21
C ASP A 78 -39.92 -7.01 59.07
N ARG A 79 -40.50 -7.63 58.03
CA ARG A 79 -40.40 -9.10 57.80
C ARG A 79 -39.09 -9.61 57.18
N ASN A 80 -38.12 -8.75 56.90
CA ASN A 80 -36.88 -9.12 56.18
C ASN A 80 -35.60 -9.07 57.03
N LYS A 81 -35.68 -8.81 58.34
CA LYS A 81 -34.51 -8.85 59.22
C LYS A 81 -34.21 -10.29 59.64
N LYS A 82 -33.14 -10.85 59.06
CA LYS A 82 -32.55 -12.13 59.44
C LYS A 82 -31.42 -11.89 60.44
N GLN A 83 -31.51 -12.50 61.61
CA GLN A 83 -30.50 -12.38 62.65
C GLN A 83 -29.87 -13.74 62.92
N ILE A 84 -28.53 -13.78 62.90
CA ILE A 84 -27.76 -15.01 63.12
C ILE A 84 -27.45 -15.10 64.61
N MET A 85 -27.87 -16.17 65.27
CA MET A 85 -27.57 -16.41 66.68
C MET A 85 -26.87 -17.74 66.89
N TRP A 86 -25.87 -17.73 67.77
CA TRP A 86 -25.18 -18.94 68.22
C TRP A 86 -25.94 -19.53 69.40
N VAL A 87 -26.52 -20.71 69.21
CA VAL A 87 -27.15 -21.45 70.29
C VAL A 87 -26.19 -22.55 70.72
N SER A 88 -25.74 -22.52 71.98
CA SER A 88 -24.96 -23.63 72.53
C SER A 88 -25.76 -24.38 73.58
N ARG A 89 -25.64 -25.70 73.56
CA ARG A 89 -26.25 -26.60 74.52
C ARG A 89 -25.16 -27.37 75.27
N CYS A 90 -25.31 -27.47 76.58
CA CYS A 90 -24.52 -28.41 77.37
C CYS A 90 -25.08 -29.84 77.16
N LYS A 91 -24.22 -30.86 77.20
CA LYS A 91 -24.65 -32.27 77.07
C LYS A 91 -25.66 -32.72 78.14
N CYS A 92 -25.77 -32.02 79.28
CA CYS A 92 -26.80 -32.27 80.29
C CYS A 92 -28.20 -31.72 79.93
N GLY A 93 -28.37 -31.11 78.75
CA GLY A 93 -29.64 -30.57 78.26
C GLY A 93 -29.80 -29.06 78.45
N PHE A 94 -28.97 -28.43 79.29
CA PHE A 94 -29.03 -26.99 79.57
C PHE A 94 -28.71 -26.14 78.33
N VAL A 95 -29.59 -25.20 78.00
CA VAL A 95 -29.38 -24.21 76.94
C VAL A 95 -28.82 -22.94 77.56
N PHE A 96 -27.65 -22.50 77.11
CA PHE A 96 -27.06 -21.27 77.59
C PHE A 96 -27.85 -20.06 77.06
N LYS A 97 -28.50 -19.30 77.96
CA LYS A 97 -29.03 -17.97 77.66
C LYS A 97 -27.92 -16.94 77.82
N ASP A 98 -27.91 -15.93 76.96
CA ASP A 98 -26.75 -15.10 76.63
C ASP A 98 -25.92 -14.62 77.84
N ALA A 99 -24.60 -14.68 77.66
CA ALA A 99 -23.52 -14.34 78.60
C ALA A 99 -23.18 -15.35 79.73
N SER A 100 -23.91 -16.45 79.91
CA SER A 100 -23.53 -17.47 80.89
C SER A 100 -22.32 -18.31 80.43
N VAL A 101 -21.25 -18.33 81.25
CA VAL A 101 -19.99 -19.07 80.98
C VAL A 101 -19.99 -20.45 81.65
N PHE A 102 -20.88 -20.69 82.61
CA PHE A 102 -21.00 -21.94 83.34
C PHE A 102 -22.43 -22.49 83.24
N CYS A 103 -22.56 -23.78 83.03
CA CYS A 103 -23.86 -24.46 83.06
C CYS A 103 -24.39 -24.47 84.50
N SER A 104 -25.58 -23.92 84.75
CA SER A 104 -26.16 -23.87 86.09
C SER A 104 -26.63 -25.23 86.62
N GLN A 105 -26.76 -26.25 85.75
CA GLN A 105 -27.20 -27.59 86.14
C GLN A 105 -26.04 -28.53 86.52
N CYS A 106 -24.91 -28.46 85.81
CA CYS A 106 -23.79 -29.39 86.04
C CYS A 106 -22.45 -28.70 86.35
N GLY A 107 -22.41 -27.37 86.34
CA GLY A 107 -21.20 -26.59 86.60
C GLY A 107 -20.16 -26.60 85.47
N ALA A 108 -20.42 -27.29 84.35
CA ALA A 108 -19.49 -27.37 83.23
C ALA A 108 -19.21 -25.98 82.63
N LYS A 109 -17.93 -25.67 82.40
CA LYS A 109 -17.49 -24.42 81.79
C LYS A 109 -17.68 -24.49 80.28
N ARG A 110 -18.26 -23.43 79.71
CA ARG A 110 -18.38 -23.22 78.27
C ARG A 110 -17.00 -22.86 77.73
N GLU A 111 -16.37 -23.78 77.00
CA GLU A 111 -15.12 -23.51 76.28
C GLU A 111 -15.44 -22.72 75.01
N ILE A 112 -15.15 -21.43 75.05
CA ILE A 112 -15.16 -20.57 73.87
C ILE A 112 -13.76 -20.67 73.27
N GLU A 113 -13.55 -21.66 72.39
CA GLU A 113 -12.32 -21.76 71.62
C GLU A 113 -12.13 -20.45 70.83
N SER A 114 -10.92 -19.88 70.84
CA SER A 114 -10.59 -18.60 70.19
C SER A 114 -11.09 -18.60 68.74
N SER A 115 -11.99 -17.67 68.44
CA SER A 115 -13.03 -17.87 67.43
C SER A 115 -12.51 -18.15 66.01
N PRO A 116 -13.06 -19.14 65.28
CA PRO A 116 -12.85 -19.31 63.84
C PRO A 116 -13.15 -18.05 63.02
N LEU A 117 -13.98 -17.16 63.58
CA LEU A 117 -14.31 -15.83 63.06
C LEU A 117 -13.09 -14.90 62.93
N GLU A 118 -12.10 -14.98 63.82
CA GLU A 118 -10.90 -14.14 63.74
C GLU A 118 -9.95 -14.59 62.63
N ALA A 119 -9.82 -15.90 62.39
CA ALA A 119 -9.05 -16.44 61.28
C ALA A 119 -9.72 -16.07 59.93
N LEU A 120 -11.04 -16.24 59.82
CA LEU A 120 -11.79 -15.87 58.62
C LEU A 120 -11.72 -14.36 58.35
N ARG A 121 -11.76 -13.52 59.40
CA ARG A 121 -11.63 -12.07 59.27
C ARG A 121 -10.26 -11.69 58.68
N LYS A 122 -9.17 -12.32 59.14
CA LYS A 122 -7.82 -12.06 58.61
C LYS A 122 -7.69 -12.46 57.14
N GLU A 123 -8.24 -13.61 56.73
CA GLU A 123 -8.24 -14.01 55.32
C GLU A 123 -9.08 -13.07 54.44
N LEU A 124 -10.23 -12.61 54.95
CA LEU A 124 -11.07 -11.62 54.26
C LEU A 124 -10.30 -10.30 54.06
N GLU A 125 -9.59 -9.82 55.09
CA GLU A 125 -8.77 -8.61 55.01
C GLU A 125 -7.63 -8.75 53.98
N VAL A 126 -6.95 -9.90 53.95
CA VAL A 126 -5.89 -10.18 52.95
C VAL A 126 -6.47 -10.23 51.53
N ASN A 127 -7.61 -10.89 51.33
CA ASN A 127 -8.26 -10.96 50.02
C ASN A 127 -8.75 -9.59 49.54
N HIS A 128 -9.31 -8.76 50.42
CA HIS A 128 -9.68 -7.39 50.09
C HIS A 128 -8.46 -6.56 49.69
N HIS A 129 -7.33 -6.74 50.38
CA HIS A 129 -6.11 -6.03 50.04
C HIS A 129 -5.56 -6.46 48.68
N GLN A 130 -5.57 -7.75 48.36
CA GLN A 130 -5.15 -8.26 47.05
C GLN A 130 -6.08 -7.78 45.91
N GLN A 131 -7.39 -7.77 46.14
CA GLN A 131 -8.36 -7.22 45.18
C GLN A 131 -8.13 -5.72 44.93
N ALA A 132 -7.87 -4.95 45.99
CA ALA A 132 -7.58 -3.52 45.88
C ALA A 132 -6.28 -3.26 45.08
N GLU A 133 -5.23 -4.07 45.28
CA GLU A 133 -3.99 -3.96 44.50
C GLU A 133 -4.18 -4.35 43.03
N ALA A 134 -4.90 -5.44 42.76
CA ALA A 134 -5.22 -5.86 41.40
C ALA A 134 -6.04 -4.80 40.66
N GLN A 135 -7.02 -4.18 41.33
CA GLN A 135 -7.79 -3.07 40.77
C GLN A 135 -6.91 -1.86 40.45
N ARG A 136 -5.96 -1.50 41.34
CA ARG A 136 -5.02 -0.39 41.08
C ARG A 136 -4.15 -0.65 39.84
N ARG A 137 -3.60 -1.85 39.69
CA ARG A 137 -2.80 -2.21 38.49
C ARG A 137 -3.62 -2.15 37.21
N LEU A 138 -4.88 -2.57 37.26
CA LEU A 138 -5.79 -2.48 36.12
C LEU A 138 -6.10 -1.01 35.78
N THR A 139 -6.34 -0.15 36.78
CA THR A 139 -6.57 1.28 36.53
C THR A 139 -5.32 1.97 35.97
N ASP A 140 -4.14 1.66 36.49
CA ASP A 140 -2.88 2.26 36.03
C ASP A 140 -2.57 1.88 34.57
N THR A 141 -2.74 0.60 34.22
CA THR A 141 -2.56 0.12 32.84
C THR A 141 -3.61 0.70 31.89
N THR A 142 -4.87 0.81 32.33
CA THR A 142 -5.96 1.43 31.54
C THR A 142 -5.67 2.91 31.29
N ASN A 143 -5.25 3.65 32.32
CA ASN A 143 -4.87 5.05 32.21
C ASN A 143 -3.67 5.23 31.27
N ALA A 144 -2.64 4.39 31.37
CA ALA A 144 -1.48 4.42 30.48
C ALA A 144 -1.83 4.14 29.02
N PHE A 145 -2.75 3.18 28.77
CA PHE A 145 -3.25 2.89 27.43
C PHE A 145 -4.05 4.07 26.86
N GLN A 146 -4.95 4.67 27.66
CA GLN A 146 -5.71 5.85 27.25
C GLN A 146 -4.83 7.04 26.91
N VAL A 147 -3.77 7.30 27.68
CA VAL A 147 -2.81 8.38 27.39
C VAL A 147 -2.12 8.14 26.04
N LYS A 148 -1.66 6.91 25.77
CA LYS A 148 -1.07 6.56 24.46
C LYS A 148 -2.07 6.68 23.32
N GLU A 149 -3.30 6.23 23.51
CA GLU A 149 -4.35 6.34 22.49
C GLU A 149 -4.64 7.81 22.14
N LEU A 150 -4.76 8.66 23.16
CA LEU A 150 -4.93 10.11 22.98
C LEU A 150 -3.74 10.74 22.25
N GLN A 151 -2.51 10.35 22.59
CA GLN A 151 -1.31 10.80 21.88
C GLN A 151 -1.37 10.39 20.40
N LEU A 152 -1.62 9.12 20.09
CA LEU A 152 -1.71 8.65 18.70
C LEU A 152 -2.81 9.36 17.92
N ARG A 153 -4.01 9.50 18.51
CA ARG A 153 -5.13 10.26 17.90
C ARG A 153 -4.74 11.70 17.62
N SER A 154 -4.06 12.36 18.56
CA SER A 154 -3.62 13.74 18.37
C SER A 154 -2.62 13.89 17.21
N THR A 155 -1.67 12.96 17.04
CA THR A 155 -0.76 12.94 15.89
C THR A 155 -1.48 12.66 14.57
N LEU A 156 -2.44 11.74 14.57
CA LEU A 156 -3.25 11.43 13.39
C LEU A 156 -4.08 12.65 12.97
N ASP A 157 -4.71 13.34 13.92
CA ASP A 157 -5.52 14.54 13.66
C ASP A 157 -4.68 15.70 13.07
N VAL A 158 -3.39 15.77 13.42
CA VAL A 158 -2.46 16.74 12.81
C VAL A 158 -2.18 16.35 11.36
N GLN A 159 -1.90 15.07 11.09
CA GLN A 159 -1.64 14.59 9.73
C GLN A 159 -2.86 14.72 8.81
N VAL A 160 -4.05 14.32 9.27
CA VAL A 160 -5.30 14.44 8.51
C VAL A 160 -5.61 15.91 8.20
N ARG A 161 -5.41 16.82 9.14
CA ARG A 161 -5.60 18.26 8.89
C ARG A 161 -4.61 18.81 7.86
N GLU A 162 -3.36 18.35 7.90
CA GLU A 162 -2.37 18.76 6.92
C GLU A 162 -2.69 18.21 5.53
N GLU A 163 -3.10 16.95 5.43
CA GLU A 163 -3.57 16.34 4.19
C GLU A 163 -4.79 17.07 3.62
N GLN A 164 -5.78 17.41 4.45
CA GLN A 164 -6.94 18.20 4.04
C GLN A 164 -6.55 19.59 3.54
N ARG A 165 -5.62 20.29 4.21
CA ARG A 165 -5.12 21.59 3.72
C ARG A 165 -4.44 21.47 2.37
N ILE A 166 -3.67 20.39 2.16
CA ILE A 166 -3.03 20.11 0.87
C ILE A 166 -4.11 19.84 -0.19
N LEU A 167 -5.13 19.03 0.12
CA LEU A 167 -6.24 18.75 -0.79
C LEU A 167 -7.03 20.01 -1.15
N GLU A 168 -7.39 20.84 -0.17
CA GLU A 168 -8.08 22.12 -0.39
C GLU A 168 -7.21 23.13 -1.14
N ALA A 169 -5.89 23.13 -0.90
CA ALA A 169 -4.97 23.95 -1.67
C ALA A 169 -4.92 23.45 -3.11
N MET A 170 -4.83 22.13 -3.33
CA MET A 170 -4.88 21.51 -4.66
C MET A 170 -6.17 21.85 -5.39
N GLU A 171 -7.31 21.79 -4.71
CA GLU A 171 -8.62 22.15 -5.27
C GLU A 171 -8.71 23.64 -5.60
N ARG A 172 -8.16 24.53 -4.76
CA ARG A 172 -8.05 25.97 -5.07
C ARG A 172 -7.16 26.28 -6.27
N PHE A 173 -6.10 25.49 -6.49
CA PHE A 173 -5.26 25.61 -7.68
C PHE A 173 -5.86 24.92 -8.91
N GLN A 174 -6.90 24.12 -8.73
CA GLN A 174 -7.65 23.50 -9.81
C GLN A 174 -8.57 24.55 -10.45
N THR A 175 -7.96 25.45 -11.22
CA THR A 175 -8.68 26.21 -12.24
C THR A 175 -9.49 25.22 -13.06
N PRO A 176 -10.76 25.49 -13.42
CA PRO A 176 -11.47 24.66 -14.40
C PRO A 176 -10.53 24.50 -15.58
N VAL A 177 -10.13 23.25 -15.88
CA VAL A 177 -9.21 22.93 -16.97
C VAL A 177 -9.74 23.69 -18.16
N ALA A 178 -9.01 24.71 -18.61
CA ALA A 178 -9.45 25.55 -19.72
C ALA A 178 -9.72 24.59 -20.88
N GLU A 179 -11.00 24.32 -21.16
CA GLU A 179 -11.38 23.48 -22.29
C GLU A 179 -10.64 24.06 -23.49
N GLY A 180 -9.80 23.23 -24.13
CA GLY A 180 -8.99 23.67 -25.25
C GLY A 180 -9.85 24.37 -26.31
N PRO A 181 -9.24 25.21 -27.16
CA PRO A 181 -9.97 25.97 -28.17
C PRO A 181 -10.89 25.04 -28.97
N LYS A 182 -12.20 25.31 -28.95
CA LYS A 182 -13.19 24.51 -29.68
C LYS A 182 -12.99 24.72 -31.19
N PRO A 183 -13.04 23.67 -32.01
CA PRO A 183 -12.92 23.82 -33.46
C PRO A 183 -14.13 24.59 -34.01
N ASN A 184 -13.87 25.46 -34.98
CA ASN A 184 -14.90 26.32 -35.59
C ASN A 184 -15.61 25.67 -36.78
N GLY A 185 -15.16 24.49 -37.21
CA GLY A 185 -15.65 23.80 -38.40
C GLY A 185 -17.04 23.15 -38.25
N PRO A 186 -17.56 22.58 -39.35
CA PRO A 186 -18.88 21.98 -39.38
C PRO A 186 -18.95 20.73 -38.48
N ARG A 187 -20.04 20.61 -37.71
CA ARG A 187 -20.33 19.52 -36.77
C ARG A 187 -20.06 18.10 -37.29
N PRO A 188 -20.40 17.71 -38.54
CA PRO A 188 -20.15 16.35 -39.02
C PRO A 188 -18.66 16.00 -39.14
N LEU A 189 -17.74 16.97 -39.25
CA LEU A 189 -16.31 16.70 -39.36
C LEU A 189 -15.60 16.54 -38.00
N ARG A 190 -16.33 16.67 -36.89
CA ARG A 190 -15.73 16.56 -35.54
C ARG A 190 -15.22 15.16 -35.20
N PHE A 191 -15.62 14.13 -35.95
CA PHE A 191 -15.08 12.77 -35.78
C PHE A 191 -13.57 12.69 -36.00
N VAL A 192 -12.99 13.64 -36.74
CA VAL A 192 -11.54 13.74 -37.03
C VAL A 192 -10.74 13.98 -35.75
N GLU A 193 -11.33 14.66 -34.75
CA GLU A 193 -10.75 14.84 -33.42
C GLU A 193 -11.09 13.69 -32.46
N GLY A 194 -11.93 12.75 -32.90
CA GLY A 194 -12.32 11.60 -32.10
C GLY A 194 -11.16 10.64 -31.86
N GLY A 195 -11.24 9.92 -30.74
CA GLY A 195 -10.25 8.90 -30.38
C GLY A 195 -10.11 7.78 -31.42
N VAL A 196 -11.20 7.41 -32.11
CA VAL A 196 -11.18 6.36 -33.14
C VAL A 196 -10.32 6.79 -34.34
N PHE A 197 -10.55 8.00 -34.88
CA PHE A 197 -9.77 8.49 -36.01
C PHE A 197 -8.30 8.69 -35.62
N THR A 198 -8.04 9.22 -34.42
CA THR A 198 -6.68 9.37 -33.87
C THR A 198 -5.96 8.03 -33.72
N THR A 199 -6.68 6.99 -33.30
CA THR A 199 -6.15 5.62 -33.19
C THR A 199 -5.81 5.05 -34.57
N VAL A 200 -6.70 5.20 -35.54
CA VAL A 200 -6.46 4.78 -36.92
C VAL A 200 -5.26 5.51 -37.53
N SER A 201 -5.16 6.83 -37.38
CA SER A 201 -3.99 7.61 -37.84
C SER A 201 -2.70 7.11 -37.18
N SER A 202 -2.73 6.81 -35.89
CA SER A 202 -1.58 6.24 -35.17
C SER A 202 -1.17 4.87 -35.72
N MET A 203 -2.12 3.99 -36.01
CA MET A 203 -1.85 2.68 -36.64
C MET A 203 -1.23 2.84 -38.03
N VAL A 204 -1.71 3.79 -38.84
CA VAL A 204 -1.15 4.08 -40.17
C VAL A 204 0.29 4.58 -40.07
N ILE A 205 0.60 5.42 -39.09
CA ILE A 205 1.97 5.89 -38.85
C ILE A 205 2.89 4.73 -38.44
N VAL A 206 2.46 3.88 -37.51
CA VAL A 206 3.23 2.70 -37.08
C VAL A 206 3.49 1.77 -38.27
N LEU A 207 2.46 1.45 -39.05
CA LEU A 207 2.61 0.61 -40.24
C LEU A 207 3.57 1.23 -41.25
N ASN A 208 3.51 2.55 -41.46
CA ASN A 208 4.46 3.22 -42.34
C ASN A 208 5.91 3.10 -41.84
N VAL A 209 6.14 3.24 -40.53
CA VAL A 209 7.47 3.08 -39.93
C VAL A 209 7.96 1.64 -40.08
N LEU A 210 7.11 0.64 -39.92
CA LEU A 210 7.45 -0.76 -40.16
C LEU A 210 7.84 -1.00 -41.62
N VAL A 211 7.10 -0.43 -42.56
CA VAL A 211 7.42 -0.48 -44.00
C VAL A 211 8.75 0.21 -44.30
N LEU A 212 9.04 1.34 -43.62
CA LEU A 212 10.32 2.04 -43.75
C LEU A 212 11.49 1.17 -43.27
N ILE A 213 11.35 0.51 -42.11
CA ILE A 213 12.36 -0.41 -41.57
C ILE A 213 12.54 -1.60 -42.52
N TYR A 214 11.43 -2.17 -43.01
CA TYR A 214 11.48 -3.28 -43.95
C TYR A 214 12.18 -2.92 -45.27
N GLN A 215 11.94 -1.72 -45.81
CA GLN A 215 12.62 -1.20 -47.00
C GLN A 215 14.13 -0.98 -46.78
N ALA A 216 14.55 -0.72 -45.54
CA ALA A 216 15.96 -0.59 -45.20
C ALA A 216 16.67 -1.95 -45.15
N THR A 217 15.95 -3.02 -44.77
CA THR A 217 16.50 -4.38 -44.70
C THR A 217 16.45 -5.11 -46.05
N HIS A 218 15.40 -4.90 -46.84
CA HIS A 218 15.12 -5.62 -48.10
C HIS A 218 14.99 -4.65 -49.28
N PRO A 219 16.12 -4.13 -49.83
CA PRO A 219 16.11 -3.12 -50.89
C PRO A 219 15.45 -3.60 -52.19
N GLU A 220 15.38 -4.92 -52.44
CA GLU A 220 14.75 -5.53 -53.61
C GLU A 220 13.23 -5.31 -53.68
N THR A 221 12.59 -5.07 -52.53
CA THR A 221 11.13 -4.88 -52.44
C THR A 221 10.69 -3.41 -52.59
N GLN A 222 11.63 -2.49 -52.84
CA GLN A 222 11.31 -1.06 -52.90
C GLN A 222 10.31 -0.73 -54.01
N GLU A 223 10.37 -1.40 -55.16
CA GLU A 223 9.46 -1.17 -56.29
C GLU A 223 8.00 -1.50 -55.95
N SER A 224 7.74 -2.64 -55.31
CA SER A 224 6.39 -3.07 -54.94
C SER A 224 5.82 -2.22 -53.80
N LEU A 225 6.67 -1.78 -52.87
CA LEU A 225 6.26 -0.95 -51.73
C LEU A 225 6.10 0.55 -52.06
N LYS A 226 6.46 0.99 -53.27
CA LYS A 226 6.19 2.38 -53.74
C LYS A 226 4.70 2.71 -53.70
N TRP A 227 3.85 1.80 -54.16
CA TRP A 227 2.39 1.98 -54.14
C TRP A 227 1.86 2.13 -52.71
N LEU A 228 2.38 1.32 -51.79
CA LEU A 228 2.01 1.41 -50.38
C LEU A 228 2.43 2.75 -49.75
N ASN A 229 3.62 3.25 -50.09
CA ASN A 229 4.07 4.60 -49.71
C ASN A 229 3.18 5.71 -50.29
N CYS A 230 2.67 5.53 -51.51
CA CYS A 230 1.68 6.43 -52.10
C CYS A 230 0.35 6.40 -51.32
N CYS A 231 -0.12 5.23 -50.89
CA CYS A 231 -1.32 5.11 -50.06
C CYS A 231 -1.14 5.83 -48.70
N PHE A 232 0.03 5.71 -48.07
CA PHE A 232 0.33 6.45 -46.84
C PHE A 232 0.31 7.97 -47.07
N LEU A 233 0.94 8.45 -48.14
CA LEU A 233 0.91 9.87 -48.49
C LEU A 233 -0.52 10.35 -48.74
N ALA A 234 -1.31 9.59 -49.48
CA ALA A 234 -2.72 9.89 -49.73
C ALA A 234 -3.50 9.99 -48.41
N PHE A 235 -3.31 9.05 -47.48
CA PHE A 235 -3.94 9.11 -46.16
C PHE A 235 -3.58 10.40 -45.40
N TYR A 236 -2.29 10.78 -45.36
CA TYR A 236 -1.88 12.02 -44.69
C TYR A 236 -2.41 13.27 -45.37
N THR A 237 -2.51 13.28 -46.71
CA THR A 237 -3.12 14.41 -47.43
C THR A 237 -4.61 14.55 -47.10
N VAL A 238 -5.34 13.44 -47.01
CA VAL A 238 -6.75 13.43 -46.60
C VAL A 238 -6.89 13.86 -45.14
N GLU A 239 -6.06 13.33 -44.25
CA GLU A 239 -6.05 13.74 -42.84
C GLU A 239 -5.79 15.25 -42.70
N LEU A 240 -4.79 15.79 -43.41
CA LEU A 240 -4.45 17.22 -43.37
C LEU A 240 -5.60 18.08 -43.91
N THR A 241 -6.23 17.68 -45.01
CA THR A 241 -7.36 18.45 -45.58
C THR A 241 -8.56 18.43 -44.64
N LEU A 242 -8.88 17.28 -44.03
CA LEU A 242 -9.93 17.17 -43.01
C LEU A 242 -9.64 18.06 -41.80
N LYS A 243 -8.40 18.06 -41.29
CA LYS A 243 -7.98 18.95 -40.19
C LYS A 243 -8.07 20.42 -40.56
N ALA A 244 -7.66 20.79 -41.77
CA ALA A 244 -7.78 22.16 -42.27
C ALA A 244 -9.24 22.62 -42.36
N LEU A 245 -10.16 21.73 -42.77
CA LEU A 245 -11.60 22.02 -42.82
C LEU A 245 -12.25 22.15 -41.44
N VAL A 246 -11.78 21.39 -40.44
CA VAL A 246 -12.27 21.44 -39.05
C VAL A 246 -11.78 22.70 -38.33
N TRP A 247 -10.51 23.06 -38.50
CA TRP A 247 -9.90 24.17 -37.78
C TRP A 247 -10.00 25.53 -38.50
N GLN A 248 -10.22 25.54 -39.82
CA GLN A 248 -10.42 26.75 -40.63
C GLN A 248 -9.37 27.83 -40.33
N ASN A 249 -9.79 29.03 -39.90
CA ASN A 249 -8.88 30.15 -39.58
C ASN A 249 -7.98 29.87 -38.36
N MET A 250 -8.41 29.00 -37.43
CA MET A 250 -7.60 28.58 -36.28
C MET A 250 -6.49 27.60 -36.67
N PHE A 251 -6.49 27.11 -37.91
CA PHE A 251 -5.46 26.21 -38.41
C PHE A 251 -4.07 26.91 -38.43
N PHE A 252 -4.02 28.18 -38.86
CA PHE A 252 -2.79 28.99 -38.88
C PHE A 252 -2.73 30.06 -37.78
N CYS A 253 -3.88 30.57 -37.30
CA CYS A 253 -3.94 31.71 -36.36
C CYS A 253 -4.34 31.30 -34.93
N GLY A 254 -4.17 30.03 -34.56
CA GLY A 254 -4.42 29.54 -33.20
C GLY A 254 -3.25 29.79 -32.23
N PRO A 255 -3.34 29.28 -30.99
CA PRO A 255 -2.22 29.27 -30.06
C PRO A 255 -1.01 28.53 -30.65
N TRP A 256 0.20 29.03 -30.40
CA TRP A 256 1.45 28.46 -30.94
C TRP A 256 1.62 26.97 -30.66
N SER A 257 1.12 26.47 -29.53
CA SER A 257 1.15 25.05 -29.18
C SER A 257 0.33 24.18 -30.13
N LEU A 258 -0.80 24.66 -30.62
CA LEU A 258 -1.66 23.93 -31.56
C LEU A 258 -1.15 24.08 -33.00
N VAL A 259 -0.83 25.32 -33.39
CA VAL A 259 -0.36 25.64 -34.74
C VAL A 259 0.94 24.90 -35.06
N GLY A 260 1.85 24.74 -34.10
CA GLY A 260 3.08 23.97 -34.29
C GLY A 260 2.84 22.54 -34.76
N TRP A 261 1.84 21.84 -34.23
CA TRP A 261 1.50 20.48 -34.64
C TRP A 261 0.87 20.41 -36.03
N HIS A 262 0.05 21.41 -36.38
CA HIS A 262 -0.52 21.52 -37.72
C HIS A 262 0.54 21.82 -38.79
N ILE A 263 1.52 22.67 -38.46
CA ILE A 263 2.68 22.95 -39.32
C ILE A 263 3.51 21.68 -39.52
N LEU A 264 3.73 20.88 -38.47
CA LEU A 264 4.43 19.61 -38.58
C LEU A 264 3.72 18.64 -39.53
N ASP A 265 2.40 18.51 -39.43
CA ASP A 265 1.59 17.71 -40.37
C ASP A 265 1.73 18.22 -41.82
N MET A 266 1.73 19.54 -42.02
CA MET A 266 1.93 20.17 -43.32
C MET A 266 3.33 19.88 -43.90
N VAL A 267 4.38 19.99 -43.10
CA VAL A 267 5.77 19.69 -43.52
C VAL A 267 5.91 18.23 -43.94
N ILE A 268 5.28 17.29 -43.21
CA ILE A 268 5.31 15.87 -43.56
C ILE A 268 4.63 15.62 -44.92
N VAL A 269 3.45 16.20 -45.16
CA VAL A 269 2.72 16.03 -46.42
C VAL A 269 3.48 16.66 -47.59
N ILE A 270 3.96 17.88 -47.41
CA ILE A 270 4.75 18.58 -48.44
C ILE A 270 6.02 17.80 -48.74
N GLY A 271 6.79 17.42 -47.73
CA GLY A 271 8.00 16.61 -47.89
C GLY A 271 7.74 15.30 -48.63
N GLY A 272 6.61 14.63 -48.33
CA GLY A 272 6.20 13.41 -49.02
C GLY A 272 5.81 13.62 -50.49
N ILE A 273 5.10 14.72 -50.81
CA ILE A 273 4.78 15.08 -52.20
C ILE A 273 6.05 15.40 -53.00
N PHE A 274 6.97 16.16 -52.40
CA PHE A 274 8.25 16.49 -53.01
C PHE A 274 9.06 15.23 -53.33
N ASP A 275 9.12 14.30 -52.38
CA ASP A 275 9.91 13.06 -52.49
C ASP A 275 9.28 12.04 -53.46
N LEU A 276 7.96 11.83 -53.42
CA LEU A 276 7.30 10.78 -54.21
C LEU A 276 6.89 11.22 -55.62
N ILE A 277 6.55 12.50 -55.81
CA ILE A 277 5.96 13.00 -57.07
C ILE A 277 6.90 13.96 -57.79
N ILE A 278 7.39 15.00 -57.11
CA ILE A 278 8.15 16.08 -57.77
C ILE A 278 9.56 15.60 -58.15
N LEU A 279 10.23 14.89 -57.26
CA LEU A 279 11.58 14.39 -57.44
C LEU A 279 11.75 13.53 -58.71
N PRO A 280 10.95 12.48 -58.93
CA PRO A 280 11.13 11.59 -60.08
C PRO A 280 10.84 12.28 -61.42
N ILE A 281 9.95 13.28 -61.42
CA ILE A 281 9.52 14.01 -62.63
C ILE A 281 10.54 15.08 -63.03
N CYS A 282 11.05 15.86 -62.08
CA CYS A 282 11.89 17.01 -62.37
C CYS A 282 13.39 16.68 -62.57
N PHE A 283 13.90 15.62 -61.93
CA PHE A 283 15.36 15.42 -61.77
C PHE A 283 15.87 14.05 -62.24
N SER A 284 15.40 13.57 -63.38
CA SER A 284 15.83 12.27 -63.93
C SER A 284 17.31 12.19 -64.36
N SER A 285 18.07 13.29 -64.36
CA SER A 285 19.37 13.36 -65.09
C SER A 285 20.58 13.98 -64.34
N GLN A 286 20.48 14.53 -63.12
CA GLN A 286 21.65 15.18 -62.47
C GLN A 286 22.11 14.57 -61.13
N SER A 287 23.43 14.35 -61.03
CA SER A 287 24.14 13.65 -59.95
C SER A 287 24.35 14.45 -58.66
N GLY A 288 24.30 15.79 -58.69
CA GLY A 288 24.49 16.65 -57.51
C GLY A 288 23.31 16.63 -56.52
N TYR A 289 22.10 16.32 -57.01
CA TYR A 289 20.88 16.37 -56.21
C TYR A 289 20.69 15.18 -55.29
N MET A 290 21.36 14.05 -55.55
CA MET A 290 21.21 12.79 -54.79
C MET A 290 21.38 12.97 -53.27
N ARG A 291 22.26 13.89 -52.84
CA ARG A 291 22.46 14.23 -51.41
C ARG A 291 21.27 14.97 -50.80
N LEU A 292 20.64 15.88 -51.54
CA LEU A 292 19.43 16.58 -51.11
C LEU A 292 18.21 15.64 -51.10
N LEU A 293 18.13 14.73 -52.07
CA LEU A 293 17.09 13.67 -52.12
C LEU A 293 17.19 12.74 -50.90
N SER A 294 18.42 12.38 -50.52
CA SER A 294 18.72 11.60 -49.34
C SER A 294 18.30 12.28 -48.03
N ALA A 295 18.50 13.60 -47.90
CA ALA A 295 18.08 14.36 -46.73
C ALA A 295 16.54 14.42 -46.58
N MET A 296 15.80 14.54 -47.69
CA MET A 296 14.33 14.57 -47.68
C MET A 296 13.72 13.26 -47.16
N ARG A 297 14.41 12.12 -47.31
CA ARG A 297 13.97 10.83 -46.75
C ARG A 297 13.95 10.83 -45.22
N VAL A 298 14.81 11.62 -44.56
CA VAL A 298 14.84 11.74 -43.09
C VAL A 298 13.60 12.48 -42.57
N LEU A 299 13.00 13.38 -43.36
CA LEU A 299 11.74 14.05 -42.99
C LEU A 299 10.60 13.05 -42.77
N ARG A 300 10.70 11.84 -43.35
CA ARG A 300 9.76 10.76 -43.07
C ARG A 300 9.77 10.39 -41.60
N LEU A 301 10.88 10.51 -40.86
CA LEU A 301 10.92 10.23 -39.43
C LEU A 301 10.16 11.27 -38.59
N LEU A 302 9.86 12.45 -39.15
CA LEU A 302 9.07 13.46 -38.44
C LEU A 302 7.67 12.98 -38.09
N ARG A 303 7.13 12.00 -38.82
CA ARG A 303 5.84 11.37 -38.49
C ARG A 303 5.86 10.65 -37.14
N LEU A 304 7.03 10.28 -36.61
CA LEU A 304 7.17 9.75 -35.24
C LEU A 304 6.82 10.79 -34.17
N PHE A 305 7.07 12.08 -34.42
CA PHE A 305 6.67 13.14 -33.48
C PHE A 305 5.14 13.23 -33.34
N LYS A 306 4.40 12.82 -34.37
CA LYS A 306 2.94 12.72 -34.29
C LYS A 306 2.47 11.59 -33.39
N LEU A 307 3.15 10.44 -33.41
CA LEU A 307 2.92 9.37 -32.42
C LEU A 307 3.23 9.87 -31.01
N LEU A 308 4.34 10.62 -30.84
CA LEU A 308 4.69 11.22 -29.56
C LEU A 308 3.61 12.19 -29.08
N HIS A 309 3.12 13.09 -29.94
CA HIS A 309 2.02 13.99 -29.64
C HIS A 309 0.77 13.23 -29.20
N ASN A 310 0.33 12.25 -29.99
CA ASN A 310 -0.86 11.45 -29.68
C ASN A 310 -0.70 10.72 -28.34
N PHE A 311 0.49 10.19 -28.06
CA PHE A 311 0.81 9.58 -26.77
C PHE A 311 0.77 10.58 -25.61
N LEU A 312 1.27 11.80 -25.81
CA LEU A 312 1.24 12.87 -24.81
C LEU A 312 -0.20 13.34 -24.51
N VAL A 313 -1.09 13.33 -25.50
CA VAL A 313 -2.49 13.76 -25.34
C VAL A 313 -3.41 12.65 -24.82
N ALA A 314 -3.09 11.37 -25.02
CA ALA A 314 -3.92 10.24 -24.58
C ALA A 314 -4.14 10.21 -23.04
N ASP A 315 -5.17 9.55 -22.52
CA ASP A 315 -5.28 9.36 -21.06
C ASP A 315 -4.47 8.14 -20.60
N SER A 316 -3.55 8.35 -19.65
CA SER A 316 -2.64 7.31 -19.13
C SER A 316 -2.86 6.98 -17.66
N SER A 317 -4.08 7.22 -17.15
CA SER A 317 -4.47 6.91 -15.77
C SER A 317 -4.45 5.41 -15.47
N TRP A 318 -4.71 4.57 -16.46
CA TRP A 318 -4.72 3.10 -16.31
C TRP A 318 -3.36 2.54 -15.85
N ALA A 319 -2.26 3.22 -16.15
CA ALA A 319 -0.93 2.78 -15.77
C ALA A 319 -0.62 2.99 -14.27
N GLU A 320 -1.44 3.75 -13.55
CA GLU A 320 -1.32 3.89 -12.10
C GLU A 320 -1.95 2.71 -11.34
N GLY A 321 -2.75 1.88 -12.03
CA GLY A 321 -3.40 0.72 -11.45
C GLY A 321 -2.41 -0.35 -10.96
N GLU A 322 -2.74 -0.99 -9.83
CA GLU A 322 -1.93 -2.05 -9.22
C GLU A 322 -1.72 -3.24 -10.18
N THR A 323 -2.70 -3.53 -11.04
CA THR A 323 -2.61 -4.62 -12.03
C THR A 323 -1.49 -4.39 -13.03
N PHE A 324 -1.32 -3.15 -13.51
CA PHE A 324 -0.24 -2.80 -14.42
C PHE A 324 1.11 -2.85 -13.71
N GLN A 325 1.19 -2.38 -12.47
CA GLN A 325 2.43 -2.43 -11.68
C GLN A 325 2.87 -3.88 -11.43
N ILE A 326 1.95 -4.79 -11.08
CA ILE A 326 2.24 -6.22 -10.91
C ILE A 326 2.69 -6.85 -12.23
N PHE A 327 2.10 -6.44 -13.36
CA PHE A 327 2.54 -6.90 -14.68
C PHE A 327 3.98 -6.46 -15.01
N ILE A 328 4.31 -5.18 -14.80
CA ILE A 328 5.69 -4.71 -14.99
C ILE A 328 6.66 -5.46 -14.07
N MET A 329 6.21 -5.82 -12.88
CA MET A 329 7.00 -6.59 -11.93
C MET A 329 7.31 -8.00 -12.38
N SER A 330 6.30 -8.72 -12.88
CA SER A 330 6.52 -10.06 -13.42
C SER A 330 7.47 -10.01 -14.62
N LEU A 331 7.40 -8.96 -15.44
CA LEU A 331 8.29 -8.74 -16.57
C LEU A 331 9.75 -8.52 -16.14
N ILE A 332 10.00 -7.69 -15.12
CA ILE A 332 11.36 -7.45 -14.57
C ILE A 332 11.92 -8.76 -13.99
N ALA A 333 11.13 -9.49 -13.21
CA ALA A 333 11.53 -10.75 -12.60
C ALA A 333 11.88 -11.79 -13.68
N LEU A 334 11.02 -11.98 -14.67
CA LEU A 334 11.26 -12.88 -15.79
C LEU A 334 12.52 -12.48 -16.57
N SER A 335 12.64 -11.19 -16.90
CA SER A 335 13.80 -10.66 -17.64
C SER A 335 15.11 -10.88 -16.87
N SER A 336 15.07 -10.82 -15.55
CA SER A 336 16.22 -11.06 -14.67
C SER A 336 16.63 -12.53 -14.64
N VAL A 337 15.66 -13.45 -14.57
CA VAL A 337 15.91 -14.90 -14.65
C VAL A 337 16.50 -15.27 -16.01
N LEU A 338 15.99 -14.69 -17.10
CA LEU A 338 16.51 -14.91 -18.44
C LEU A 338 17.98 -14.51 -18.57
N MET A 339 18.39 -13.39 -17.95
CA MET A 339 19.80 -12.99 -17.89
C MET A 339 20.69 -13.97 -17.12
N GLY A 340 20.20 -14.53 -16.02
CA GLY A 340 20.93 -15.54 -15.27
C GLY A 340 21.13 -16.81 -16.08
N LEU A 341 20.06 -17.29 -16.73
CA LEU A 341 20.08 -18.49 -17.57
C LEU A 341 20.98 -18.34 -18.80
N GLU A 342 21.06 -17.14 -19.39
CA GLU A 342 21.99 -16.81 -20.48
C GLU A 342 23.46 -17.04 -20.08
N CYS A 343 23.81 -16.79 -18.81
CA CYS A 343 25.17 -16.94 -18.30
C CYS A 343 25.57 -18.41 -18.10
N ASP A 344 24.63 -19.27 -17.68
CA ASP A 344 24.90 -20.66 -17.33
C ASP A 344 24.83 -21.61 -18.54
N TRP A 345 23.95 -21.33 -19.51
CA TRP A 345 23.70 -22.22 -20.65
C TRP A 345 23.89 -21.50 -21.98
N PRO A 346 25.11 -21.52 -22.54
CA PRO A 346 25.38 -20.88 -23.83
C PRO A 346 24.61 -21.54 -24.99
N SER A 347 24.04 -22.74 -24.85
CA SER A 347 23.16 -23.36 -25.85
C SER A 347 21.73 -22.81 -25.85
N LEU A 348 21.29 -22.25 -24.71
CA LEU A 348 20.01 -21.53 -24.59
C LEU A 348 20.05 -20.19 -25.36
N THR A 349 21.25 -19.68 -25.65
CA THR A 349 21.43 -18.48 -26.48
C THR A 349 20.74 -18.65 -27.83
N LEU A 350 20.83 -19.79 -28.53
CA LEU A 350 20.12 -19.96 -29.80
C LEU A 350 18.58 -19.87 -29.72
N PHE A 351 17.99 -20.15 -28.55
CA PHE A 351 16.53 -20.08 -28.34
C PHE A 351 16.07 -18.72 -27.80
N LEU A 352 16.88 -18.08 -26.94
CA LEU A 352 16.60 -16.77 -26.35
C LEU A 352 17.13 -15.59 -27.16
N ASP A 353 18.15 -15.79 -27.99
CA ASP A 353 18.71 -14.86 -28.99
C ASP A 353 17.79 -14.76 -30.22
N SER A 354 16.51 -15.13 -30.07
CA SER A 354 15.45 -14.44 -30.80
C SER A 354 15.51 -12.97 -30.40
N ILE A 355 16.34 -12.21 -31.13
CA ILE A 355 16.67 -10.77 -31.04
C ILE A 355 15.47 -9.88 -30.69
N TYR A 356 14.25 -10.36 -30.85
CA TYR A 356 13.01 -9.67 -30.54
C TYR A 356 12.69 -9.55 -29.04
N TRP A 357 13.01 -10.55 -28.20
CA TRP A 357 12.50 -10.54 -26.81
C TRP A 357 13.10 -9.44 -25.94
N GLU A 358 14.42 -9.24 -26.01
CA GLU A 358 15.06 -8.14 -25.27
C GLU A 358 14.54 -6.77 -25.73
N GLN A 359 14.29 -6.61 -27.03
CA GLN A 359 13.79 -5.37 -27.62
C GLN A 359 12.35 -5.09 -27.19
N VAL A 360 11.51 -6.13 -27.12
CA VAL A 360 10.13 -6.02 -26.62
C VAL A 360 10.12 -5.65 -25.14
N ILE A 361 10.96 -6.29 -24.32
CA ILE A 361 11.07 -5.98 -22.89
C ILE A 361 11.56 -4.55 -22.69
N LEU A 362 12.60 -4.13 -23.41
CA LEU A 362 13.08 -2.76 -23.36
C LEU A 362 11.98 -1.78 -23.78
N ALA A 363 11.26 -2.04 -24.87
CA ALA A 363 10.14 -1.20 -25.32
C ALA A 363 9.05 -1.06 -24.24
N ILE A 364 8.72 -2.13 -23.53
CA ILE A 364 7.78 -2.08 -22.40
C ILE A 364 8.31 -1.20 -21.27
N PHE A 365 9.61 -1.28 -20.93
CA PHE A 365 10.20 -0.41 -19.90
C PHE A 365 10.30 1.06 -20.33
N VAL A 366 10.59 1.31 -21.61
CA VAL A 366 10.53 2.66 -22.18
C VAL A 366 9.12 3.23 -22.04
N PHE A 367 8.12 2.43 -22.41
CA PHE A 367 6.72 2.82 -22.29
C PHE A 367 6.31 3.09 -20.83
N ASP A 368 6.67 2.19 -19.93
CA ASP A 368 6.40 2.28 -18.49
C ASP A 368 6.96 3.58 -17.87
N VAL A 369 8.24 3.89 -18.12
CA VAL A 369 8.86 5.15 -17.66
C VAL A 369 8.24 6.36 -18.37
N ALA A 370 7.94 6.28 -19.66
CA ALA A 370 7.32 7.38 -20.40
C ALA A 370 5.94 7.75 -19.84
N VAL A 371 5.12 6.76 -19.48
CA VAL A 371 3.82 6.99 -18.85
C VAL A 371 3.98 7.59 -17.46
N ARG A 372 4.88 7.07 -16.62
CA ARG A 372 5.14 7.67 -15.29
C ARG A 372 5.65 9.10 -15.39
N LEU A 373 6.55 9.38 -16.32
CA LEU A 373 7.09 10.72 -16.57
C LEU A 373 5.99 11.67 -17.05
N LYS A 374 5.06 11.20 -17.87
CA LYS A 374 3.92 11.98 -18.33
C LYS A 374 2.96 12.32 -17.17
N ASN A 375 2.57 11.35 -16.36
CA ASN A 375 1.62 11.59 -15.26
C ASN A 375 2.21 12.47 -14.16
N LYS A 376 3.48 12.25 -13.78
CA LYS A 376 4.15 13.00 -12.70
C LYS A 376 4.87 14.28 -13.18
N GLY A 377 5.09 14.44 -14.48
CA GLY A 377 5.85 15.56 -15.05
C GLY A 377 7.26 15.70 -14.45
N LEU A 378 7.72 16.93 -14.28
CA LEU A 378 9.02 17.23 -13.64
C LEU A 378 9.09 16.82 -12.17
N LYS A 379 7.95 16.62 -11.50
CA LYS A 379 7.90 16.10 -10.13
C LYS A 379 8.43 14.66 -10.04
N PHE A 380 8.45 13.93 -11.16
CA PHE A 380 9.06 12.61 -11.26
C PHE A 380 10.50 12.56 -10.72
N PHE A 381 11.31 13.60 -10.99
CA PHE A 381 12.72 13.65 -10.57
C PHE A 381 12.96 14.35 -9.23
N CYS A 382 12.00 15.15 -8.75
CA CYS A 382 12.16 15.96 -7.53
C CYS A 382 11.36 15.41 -6.35
N ASP A 383 10.81 14.21 -6.45
CA ASP A 383 9.98 13.64 -5.38
C ASP A 383 10.83 13.23 -4.18
N ARG A 384 10.53 13.78 -3.00
CA ARG A 384 11.44 13.74 -1.83
C ARG A 384 11.75 12.33 -1.32
N HIS A 385 10.82 11.40 -1.49
CA HIS A 385 10.97 10.02 -1.01
C HIS A 385 11.51 9.05 -2.08
N ASP A 386 11.24 9.33 -3.37
CA ASP A 386 11.43 8.37 -4.45
C ASP A 386 12.40 8.83 -5.57
N TRP A 387 12.98 10.04 -5.47
CA TRP A 387 13.78 10.63 -6.54
C TRP A 387 14.93 9.72 -7.01
N ALA A 388 15.63 9.06 -6.07
CA ALA A 388 16.77 8.19 -6.40
C ALA A 388 16.34 6.97 -7.23
N TRP A 389 15.19 6.39 -6.90
CA TRP A 389 14.63 5.25 -7.61
C TRP A 389 14.11 5.63 -8.99
N ASN A 390 13.46 6.79 -9.11
CA ASN A 390 12.99 7.29 -10.39
C ASN A 390 14.16 7.65 -11.32
N TRP A 391 15.26 8.19 -10.78
CA TRP A 391 16.51 8.43 -11.51
C TRP A 391 17.20 7.14 -11.94
N LEU A 392 17.24 6.13 -11.07
CA LEU A 392 17.75 4.81 -11.42
C LEU A 392 16.92 4.22 -12.56
N ASP A 393 15.59 4.28 -12.46
CA ASP A 393 14.70 3.78 -13.50
C ASP A 393 14.97 4.46 -14.84
N PHE A 394 14.99 5.79 -14.84
CA PHE A 394 15.28 6.58 -16.03
C PHE A 394 16.65 6.22 -16.62
N THR A 395 17.69 6.11 -15.80
CA THR A 395 19.06 5.80 -16.24
C THR A 395 19.15 4.40 -16.86
N VAL A 396 18.47 3.40 -16.29
CA VAL A 396 18.44 2.04 -16.83
C VAL A 396 17.75 1.99 -18.19
N VAL A 397 16.62 2.69 -18.34
CA VAL A 397 15.90 2.75 -19.63
C VAL A 397 16.71 3.49 -20.68
N VAL A 398 17.27 4.65 -20.34
CA VAL A 398 18.13 5.43 -21.25
C VAL A 398 19.36 4.63 -21.64
N GLY A 399 20.02 3.97 -20.69
CA GLY A 399 21.15 3.07 -20.98
C GLY A 399 20.77 1.95 -21.95
N GLY A 400 19.60 1.34 -21.79
CA GLY A 400 19.08 0.33 -22.72
C GLY A 400 18.80 0.88 -24.12
N ILE A 401 18.17 2.06 -24.24
CA ILE A 401 17.95 2.73 -25.54
C ILE A 401 19.29 3.02 -26.23
N LEU A 402 20.27 3.52 -25.47
CA LEU A 402 21.59 3.86 -26.00
C LEU A 402 22.37 2.64 -26.49
N ASP A 403 22.28 1.49 -25.80
CA ASP A 403 22.94 0.25 -26.23
C ASP A 403 22.21 -0.40 -27.43
N GLN A 404 20.89 -0.57 -27.32
CA GLN A 404 20.13 -1.41 -28.26
C GLN A 404 19.58 -0.65 -29.47
N TRP A 405 19.13 0.60 -29.31
CA TRP A 405 18.39 1.31 -30.35
C TRP A 405 19.23 2.34 -31.09
N MET A 406 20.17 3.03 -30.42
CA MET A 406 20.98 4.02 -31.10
C MET A 406 21.82 3.43 -32.23
N LEU A 407 22.41 2.25 -32.06
CA LEU A 407 23.23 1.62 -33.08
C LEU A 407 22.46 1.40 -34.41
N PRO A 408 21.31 0.70 -34.42
CA PRO A 408 20.46 0.59 -35.62
C PRO A 408 19.96 1.93 -36.14
N VAL A 409 19.62 2.88 -35.26
CA VAL A 409 19.10 4.19 -35.68
C VAL A 409 20.20 5.01 -36.38
N ILE A 410 21.42 5.02 -35.87
CA ILE A 410 22.55 5.74 -36.47
C ILE A 410 22.88 5.11 -37.83
N THR A 411 22.90 3.78 -37.94
CA THR A 411 23.15 3.13 -39.24
C THR A 411 22.03 3.40 -40.25
N LEU A 412 20.77 3.41 -39.80
CA LEU A 412 19.61 3.74 -40.62
C LEU A 412 19.59 5.20 -41.07
N VAL A 413 19.89 6.16 -40.19
CA VAL A 413 19.97 7.59 -40.54
C VAL A 413 21.16 7.84 -41.47
N THR A 414 22.31 7.21 -41.21
CA THR A 414 23.51 7.37 -42.03
C THR A 414 23.33 6.76 -43.42
N SER A 415 22.64 5.61 -43.53
CA SER A 415 22.34 4.99 -44.83
C SER A 415 21.37 5.84 -45.66
N MET A 416 20.40 6.50 -45.02
CA MET A 416 19.49 7.42 -45.70
C MET A 416 20.20 8.68 -46.21
N ILE A 417 21.11 9.27 -45.42
CA ILE A 417 21.80 10.53 -45.76
C ILE A 417 22.93 10.32 -46.76
N SER A 418 23.73 9.25 -46.60
CA SER A 418 24.99 9.09 -47.33
C SER A 418 24.90 8.19 -48.57
N GLY A 419 23.78 7.50 -48.78
CA GLY A 419 23.51 6.70 -49.99
C GLY A 419 24.58 5.63 -50.26
N ASN A 420 24.40 4.43 -49.70
CA ASN A 420 25.19 3.19 -49.86
C ASN A 420 26.74 3.28 -49.79
N SER A 421 27.30 4.47 -49.58
CA SER A 421 28.73 4.71 -49.43
C SER A 421 29.08 4.46 -47.97
N SER A 422 29.90 3.45 -47.72
CA SER A 422 30.33 2.99 -46.40
C SER A 422 30.87 4.18 -45.60
N ALA A 423 30.10 4.65 -44.61
CA ALA A 423 30.47 5.79 -43.80
C ALA A 423 31.70 5.43 -42.94
N THR A 424 32.81 6.12 -43.18
CA THR A 424 33.98 6.06 -42.31
C THR A 424 33.63 6.76 -40.99
N TYR A 425 33.46 5.97 -39.93
CA TYR A 425 33.18 6.51 -38.60
C TYR A 425 34.34 7.39 -38.13
N SER A 426 34.03 8.63 -37.73
CA SER A 426 34.97 9.53 -37.05
C SER A 426 35.53 8.85 -35.79
N SER A 427 36.83 9.00 -35.54
CA SER A 427 37.56 8.39 -34.42
C SER A 427 36.92 8.67 -33.05
N ASN A 428 36.33 9.85 -32.88
CA ASN A 428 35.63 10.23 -31.65
C ASN A 428 34.38 9.37 -31.42
N MET A 429 33.61 9.09 -32.49
CA MET A 429 32.43 8.23 -32.40
C MET A 429 32.82 6.79 -32.06
N GLY A 430 33.92 6.28 -32.62
CA GLY A 430 34.45 4.95 -32.29
C GLY A 430 34.77 4.78 -30.80
N GLN A 431 35.28 5.83 -30.14
CA GLN A 431 35.55 5.81 -28.70
C GLN A 431 34.25 5.83 -27.87
N PHE A 432 33.24 6.61 -28.28
CA PHE A 432 31.90 6.56 -27.68
C PHE A 432 31.25 5.17 -27.81
N MET A 433 31.44 4.46 -28.94
CA MET A 433 30.94 3.09 -29.10
C MET A 433 31.53 2.13 -28.06
N VAL A 434 32.79 2.29 -27.64
CA VAL A 434 33.42 1.44 -26.61
C VAL A 434 32.80 1.68 -25.24
N ILE A 435 32.53 2.94 -24.88
CA ILE A 435 31.83 3.27 -23.64
C ILE A 435 30.42 2.70 -23.65
N LEU A 436 29.70 2.81 -24.77
CA LEU A 436 28.36 2.24 -24.92
C LEU A 436 28.36 0.70 -24.81
N ARG A 437 29.42 0.02 -25.29
CA ARG A 437 29.58 -1.43 -25.08
C ARG A 437 29.71 -1.80 -23.59
N MET A 438 30.40 -0.98 -22.81
CA MET A 438 30.50 -1.18 -21.35
C MET A 438 29.19 -0.84 -20.64
N ALA A 439 28.43 0.13 -21.16
CA ALA A 439 27.11 0.51 -20.65
C ALA A 439 26.08 -0.63 -20.75
N ARG A 440 26.32 -1.66 -21.57
CA ARG A 440 25.52 -2.89 -21.57
C ARG A 440 25.43 -3.52 -20.18
N LEU A 441 26.43 -3.39 -19.31
CA LEU A 441 26.38 -3.90 -17.93
C LEU A 441 25.28 -3.24 -17.08
N LEU A 442 24.85 -2.01 -17.42
CA LEU A 442 23.77 -1.30 -16.73
C LEU A 442 22.44 -2.05 -16.81
N ARG A 443 22.28 -2.97 -17.77
CA ARG A 443 21.09 -3.83 -17.86
C ARG A 443 20.84 -4.65 -16.59
N VAL A 444 21.91 -5.03 -15.87
CA VAL A 444 21.83 -5.78 -14.60
C VAL A 444 21.19 -4.94 -13.49
N LEU A 445 21.28 -3.61 -13.55
CA LEU A 445 20.67 -2.71 -12.56
C LEU A 445 19.14 -2.83 -12.50
N ARG A 446 18.48 -3.45 -13.49
CA ARG A 446 17.06 -3.76 -13.39
C ARG A 446 16.71 -4.68 -12.21
N LEU A 447 17.66 -5.53 -11.77
CA LEU A 447 17.52 -6.34 -10.56
C LEU A 447 17.29 -5.47 -9.31
N VAL A 448 17.94 -4.30 -9.27
CA VAL A 448 17.84 -3.36 -8.14
C VAL A 448 16.42 -2.80 -8.04
N ARG A 449 15.68 -2.70 -9.15
CA ARG A 449 14.27 -2.30 -9.10
C ARG A 449 13.41 -3.30 -8.35
N LEU A 450 13.64 -4.60 -8.55
CA LEU A 450 12.91 -5.67 -7.88
C LEU A 450 13.00 -5.55 -6.35
N VAL A 451 14.13 -5.04 -5.84
CA VAL A 451 14.36 -4.80 -4.41
C VAL A 451 13.39 -3.76 -3.85
N ARG A 452 13.06 -2.70 -4.61
CA ARG A 452 12.17 -1.63 -4.17
C ARG A 452 10.75 -2.13 -3.94
N GLN A 453 10.21 -2.99 -4.81
CA GLN A 453 8.84 -3.49 -4.68
C GLN A 453 8.67 -4.58 -3.62
N VAL A 454 9.76 -5.17 -3.13
CA VAL A 454 9.72 -6.11 -2.01
C VAL A 454 10.06 -5.35 -0.72
N PRO A 455 9.08 -4.85 0.04
CA PRO A 455 9.33 -3.96 1.18
C PRO A 455 10.20 -4.62 2.25
N GLN A 456 10.09 -5.95 2.43
CA GLN A 456 10.91 -6.69 3.37
C GLN A 456 12.41 -6.65 2.99
N LEU A 457 12.72 -6.79 1.70
CA LEU A 457 14.10 -6.78 1.20
C LEU A 457 14.69 -5.38 1.25
N PHE A 458 13.91 -4.37 0.89
CA PHE A 458 14.32 -2.97 1.02
C PHE A 458 14.64 -2.60 2.47
N ASN A 459 13.78 -2.98 3.42
CA ASN A 459 14.01 -2.69 4.84
C ASN A 459 15.28 -3.37 5.36
N LEU A 460 15.53 -4.61 4.95
CA LEU A 460 16.76 -5.32 5.27
C LEU A 460 17.99 -4.58 4.69
N LEU A 461 17.96 -4.23 3.40
CA LEU A 461 19.06 -3.55 2.73
C LEU A 461 19.34 -2.16 3.34
N SER A 462 18.29 -1.43 3.69
CA SER A 462 18.38 -0.15 4.40
C SER A 462 19.06 -0.31 5.76
N GLY A 463 18.72 -1.36 6.51
CA GLY A 463 19.39 -1.70 7.77
C GLY A 463 20.89 -2.01 7.57
N ILE A 464 21.24 -2.78 6.53
CA ILE A 464 22.64 -3.06 6.18
C ILE A 464 23.38 -1.77 5.82
N ALA A 465 22.78 -0.90 5.02
CA ALA A 465 23.37 0.39 4.64
C ALA A 465 23.64 1.30 5.84
N GLN A 466 22.71 1.35 6.79
CA GLN A 466 22.88 2.10 8.04
C GLN A 466 24.02 1.52 8.90
N ALA A 467 24.13 0.19 8.99
CA ALA A 467 25.24 -0.45 9.68
C ALA A 467 26.61 -0.18 9.00
N MET A 468 26.64 -0.18 7.66
CA MET A 468 27.85 0.17 6.90
C MET A 468 28.32 1.60 7.14
N ALA A 469 27.40 2.56 7.31
CA ALA A 469 27.76 3.92 7.67
C ALA A 469 28.51 3.98 9.02
N GLY A 470 28.15 3.12 9.98
CA GLY A 470 28.91 2.94 11.22
C GLY A 470 30.29 2.35 10.99
N MET A 471 30.42 1.37 10.08
CA MET A 471 31.71 0.76 9.75
C MET A 471 32.73 1.74 9.15
N VAL A 472 32.28 2.77 8.45
CA VAL A 472 33.18 3.82 7.92
C VAL A 472 33.94 4.54 9.04
N TRP A 473 33.27 4.83 10.16
CA TRP A 473 33.92 5.47 11.31
C TRP A 473 34.90 4.54 12.01
N VAL A 474 34.58 3.25 12.08
CA VAL A 474 35.49 2.23 12.62
C VAL A 474 36.73 2.09 11.73
N LEU A 475 36.55 2.05 10.41
CA LEU A 475 37.67 2.01 9.46
C LEU A 475 38.54 3.26 9.58
N LEU A 476 37.92 4.44 9.66
CA LEU A 476 38.64 5.71 9.84
C LEU A 476 39.47 5.71 11.14
N LEU A 477 38.88 5.30 12.26
CA LEU A 477 39.57 5.17 13.55
C LEU A 477 40.77 4.22 13.43
N THR A 478 40.56 3.07 12.79
CA THR A 478 41.61 2.06 12.59
C THR A 478 42.77 2.61 11.76
N ILE A 479 42.48 3.36 10.69
CA ILE A 479 43.49 4.02 9.86
C ILE A 479 44.28 5.06 10.67
N VAL A 480 43.62 5.86 11.52
CA VAL A 480 44.30 6.85 12.36
C VAL A 480 45.23 6.20 13.38
N VAL A 481 44.81 5.10 14.00
CA VAL A 481 45.66 4.34 14.93
C VAL A 481 46.86 3.74 14.21
N LEU A 482 46.65 3.12 13.04
CA LEU A 482 47.73 2.59 12.21
C LEU A 482 48.68 3.66 11.65
N TYR A 483 48.22 4.90 11.48
CA TYR A 483 49.08 6.02 11.09
C TYR A 483 49.94 6.54 12.24
N PHE A 484 49.45 6.42 13.47
CA PHE A 484 50.15 6.90 14.67
C PHE A 484 51.25 5.93 15.14
N PHE A 485 51.01 4.62 15.03
CA PHE A 485 52.03 3.59 15.22
C PHE A 485 52.95 3.49 14.02
#